data_AF-A0A7C9UXR3-F1
#
_entry.id   AF-A0A7C9UXR3-F1
#
_cell.length_a   1.000
_cell.length_b   1.000
_cell.length_c   1.000
_cell.angle_alpha   90.00
_cell.angle_beta   90.00
_cell.angle_gamma   90.00
#
_symmetry.space_group_name_H-M   'P 1'
#
loop_
_entity.id
_entity.type
_entity.pdbx_description
1 polymer ?
#
loop_
_entity_poly.entity_id
_entity_poly.type
_entity_poly.pdbx_seq_one_letter_code
_entity_poly.pdbx_strand_id
1 'polypeptide(L)'
;ITADPKHANSLGNLAWILIADGREGEAAELVERALDAANPGSQRDLILECWFYRYAVFPKWRERALVEMAGLIADGVRSPGWDLRGVVARGEALGHPRPDLLRTVAAVIAAETEADSLAVYDGWPKAA
;
A
#
# COMPACT_ATOMS: atom_id res chain seq x y z
N ILE A 1 19.30 16.01 11.85
CA ILE A 1 18.40 15.50 10.80
C ILE A 1 17.21 16.43 10.75
N THR A 2 17.10 17.20 9.68
CA THR A 2 16.00 18.15 9.49
C THR A 2 14.94 17.40 8.69
N ALA A 3 13.85 16.99 9.35
CA ALA A 3 12.73 16.36 8.66
C ALA A 3 11.92 17.46 7.98
N ASP A 4 12.01 17.57 6.65
CA ASP A 4 11.10 18.45 5.89
C ASP A 4 9.69 17.84 5.95
N PRO A 5 8.69 18.56 6.46
CA PRO A 5 7.30 18.10 6.52
C PRO A 5 6.65 17.89 5.14
N LYS A 6 7.37 18.19 4.05
CA LYS A 6 6.96 17.91 2.66
C LYS A 6 7.63 16.69 2.04
N HIS A 7 8.46 15.94 2.77
CA HIS A 7 9.01 14.70 2.25
C HIS A 7 7.92 13.63 2.12
N ALA A 8 7.81 13.02 0.93
CA ALA A 8 6.84 11.97 0.62
C ALA A 8 6.82 10.85 1.68
N ASN A 9 7.99 10.48 2.22
CA ASN A 9 8.10 9.50 3.31
C ASN A 9 7.37 9.94 4.58
N SER A 10 7.51 11.20 5.00
CA SER A 10 6.81 11.72 6.18
C SER A 10 5.29 11.69 6.00
N LEU A 11 4.82 11.99 4.79
CA LEU A 11 3.39 11.94 4.44
C LEU A 11 2.86 10.50 4.44
N GLY A 12 3.58 9.58 3.81
CA GLY A 12 3.20 8.16 3.78
C GLY A 12 3.23 7.51 5.17
N ASN A 13 4.25 7.80 5.97
CA ASN A 13 4.36 7.29 7.34
C ASN A 13 3.23 7.81 8.23
N LEU A 14 2.90 9.10 8.12
CA LEU A 14 1.77 9.64 8.88
C LEU A 14 0.44 9.04 8.41
N ALA A 15 0.25 8.87 7.11
CA ALA A 15 -0.94 8.21 6.57
C ALA A 15 -1.10 6.77 7.11
N TRP A 16 -0.02 6.00 7.14
CA TRP A 16 0.02 4.66 7.74
C TRP A 16 -0.44 4.65 9.20
N ILE A 17 0.10 5.55 10.02
CA ILE A 17 -0.28 5.70 11.44
C ILE A 17 -1.77 6.04 11.56
N LEU A 18 -2.24 7.01 10.79
CA LEU A 18 -3.65 7.45 10.84
C LEU A 18 -4.61 6.35 10.40
N ILE A 19 -4.25 5.53 9.42
CA ILE A 19 -5.08 4.39 9.00
C ILE A 19 -5.15 3.36 10.13
N ALA A 20 -4.03 3.02 10.76
CA ALA A 20 -4.02 2.09 11.89
C ALA A 20 -4.85 2.61 13.09
N ASP A 21 -4.91 3.92 13.28
CA ASP A 21 -5.73 4.59 14.30
C ASP A 21 -7.20 4.78 13.90
N GLY A 22 -7.59 4.34 12.68
CA GLY A 22 -8.96 4.46 12.18
C GLY A 22 -9.38 5.86 11.75
N ARG A 23 -8.41 6.69 11.38
CA ARG A 23 -8.56 8.07 10.88
C ARG A 23 -8.31 8.13 9.37
N GLU A 24 -8.85 7.17 8.62
CA GLU A 24 -8.64 7.07 7.17
C GLU A 24 -9.08 8.33 6.38
N GLY A 25 -10.06 9.09 6.89
CA GLY A 25 -10.49 10.35 6.28
C GLY A 25 -9.36 11.39 6.21
N GLU A 26 -8.53 11.47 7.25
CA GLU A 26 -7.36 12.35 7.30
C GLU A 26 -6.18 11.77 6.51
N ALA A 27 -6.03 10.44 6.53
CA ALA A 27 -4.99 9.77 5.78
C ALA A 27 -5.15 9.93 4.26
N ALA A 28 -6.38 10.08 3.75
CA ALA A 28 -6.65 10.13 2.32
C ALA A 28 -5.85 11.22 1.58
N GLU A 29 -5.83 12.45 2.11
CA GLU A 29 -5.07 13.57 1.54
C GLU A 29 -3.56 13.32 1.63
N LEU A 30 -3.10 12.73 2.73
CA LEU A 30 -1.68 12.43 2.93
C LEU A 30 -1.18 11.38 1.95
N VAL A 31 -1.96 10.33 1.67
CA VAL A 31 -1.60 9.31 0.67
C VAL A 31 -1.51 9.93 -0.72
N GLU A 32 -2.44 10.81 -1.09
CA GLU A 32 -2.40 11.53 -2.36
C GLU A 32 -1.16 12.41 -2.48
N ARG A 33 -0.89 13.24 -1.47
CA ARG A 33 0.29 14.09 -1.45
C ARG A 33 1.60 13.31 -1.40
N ALA A 34 1.62 12.15 -0.74
CA ALA A 34 2.78 11.25 -0.74
C ALA A 34 3.05 10.71 -2.14
N LEU A 35 2.02 10.24 -2.85
CA LEU A 35 2.14 9.75 -4.22
C LEU A 35 2.59 10.86 -5.19
N ASP A 36 2.06 12.07 -5.06
CA ASP A 36 2.43 13.21 -5.92
C ASP A 36 3.87 13.70 -5.66
N ALA A 37 4.34 13.61 -4.42
CA ALA A 37 5.68 14.04 -4.04
C ALA A 37 6.76 12.97 -4.21
N ALA A 38 6.37 11.69 -4.33
CA ALA A 38 7.31 10.58 -4.42
C ALA A 38 8.05 10.58 -5.76
N ASN A 39 9.37 10.35 -5.71
CA ASN A 39 10.16 10.16 -6.91
C ASN A 39 10.02 8.69 -7.42
N PRO A 40 9.44 8.46 -8.61
CA PRO A 40 9.21 7.10 -9.12
C PRO A 40 10.51 6.33 -9.46
N GLY A 41 11.65 7.01 -9.54
CA GLY A 41 12.95 6.39 -9.75
C GLY A 41 13.64 5.90 -8.47
N SER A 42 13.31 6.46 -7.30
CA SER A 42 14.02 6.18 -6.05
C SER A 42 13.16 5.87 -4.83
N GLN A 43 11.84 6.05 -4.89
CA GLN A 43 10.91 5.85 -3.77
C GLN A 43 9.79 4.89 -4.14
N ARG A 44 10.13 3.84 -4.89
CA ARG A 44 9.18 2.86 -5.43
C ARG A 44 8.52 2.03 -4.34
N ASP A 45 9.24 1.76 -3.26
CA ASP A 45 8.76 1.14 -2.02
C ASP A 45 7.65 1.97 -1.37
N LEU A 46 7.87 3.28 -1.17
CA LEU A 46 6.85 4.18 -0.64
C LEU A 46 5.61 4.25 -1.56
N ILE A 47 5.82 4.29 -2.88
CA ILE A 47 4.71 4.31 -3.85
C ILE A 47 3.89 3.03 -3.73
N LEU A 48 4.55 1.87 -3.60
CA LEU A 48 3.91 0.58 -3.40
C LEU A 48 3.09 0.55 -2.09
N GLU A 49 3.67 1.00 -0.99
CA GLU A 49 2.98 1.14 0.30
C GLU A 49 1.74 2.05 0.19
N CYS A 50 1.86 3.22 -0.44
CA CYS A 50 0.77 4.16 -0.61
C CYS A 50 -0.37 3.60 -1.46
N TRP A 51 -0.06 2.83 -2.51
CA TRP A 51 -1.08 2.12 -3.26
C TRP A 51 -1.74 1.01 -2.44
N PHE A 52 -0.99 0.32 -1.58
CA PHE A 52 -1.56 -0.64 -0.64
C PHE A 52 -2.53 0.02 0.35
N TYR A 53 -2.20 1.19 0.88
CA TYR A 53 -3.11 1.96 1.73
C TYR A 53 -4.41 2.28 1.00
N ARG A 54 -4.32 2.71 -0.27
CA ARG A 54 -5.50 2.94 -1.12
C ARG A 54 -6.33 1.69 -1.33
N TYR A 55 -5.69 0.57 -1.61
CA TYR A 55 -6.38 -0.69 -1.76
C TYR A 55 -7.12 -1.10 -0.48
N ALA A 56 -6.44 -1.01 0.67
CA ALA A 56 -6.96 -1.47 1.96
C ALA A 56 -8.21 -0.70 2.41
N VAL A 57 -8.18 0.64 2.36
CA VAL A 57 -9.19 1.46 3.07
C VAL A 57 -9.99 2.43 2.20
N PHE A 58 -9.65 2.61 0.92
CA PHE A 58 -10.33 3.56 0.03
C PHE A 58 -11.00 2.85 -1.17
N PRO A 59 -12.29 2.48 -1.08
CA PRO A 59 -12.99 1.71 -2.11
C PRO A 59 -12.84 2.26 -3.53
N LYS A 60 -12.88 3.59 -3.69
CA LYS A 60 -12.76 4.28 -4.99
C LYS A 60 -11.46 3.98 -5.74
N TRP A 61 -10.40 3.58 -5.03
CA TRP A 61 -9.07 3.36 -5.62
C TRP A 61 -8.72 1.89 -5.82
N ARG A 62 -9.54 0.94 -5.36
CA ARG A 62 -9.16 -0.48 -5.29
C ARG A 62 -8.70 -1.08 -6.62
N GLU A 63 -9.44 -0.80 -7.69
CA GLU A 63 -9.13 -1.34 -9.02
C GLU A 63 -7.79 -0.79 -9.55
N ARG A 64 -7.62 0.54 -9.48
CA ARG A 64 -6.36 1.18 -9.88
C ARG A 64 -5.20 0.73 -9.01
N ALA A 65 -5.39 0.68 -7.69
CA ALA A 65 -4.37 0.26 -6.76
C ALA A 65 -3.86 -1.14 -7.06
N LEU A 66 -4.73 -2.08 -7.44
CA LEU A 66 -4.27 -3.41 -7.87
C LEU A 66 -3.35 -3.37 -9.07
N VAL A 67 -3.69 -2.59 -10.10
CA VAL A 67 -2.86 -2.47 -11.32
C VAL A 67 -1.49 -1.88 -11.00
N GLU A 68 -1.47 -0.80 -10.22
CA GLU A 68 -0.25 -0.09 -9.85
C GLU A 68 0.65 -0.97 -8.95
N MET A 69 0.06 -1.64 -7.95
CA MET A 69 0.80 -2.58 -7.09
C MET A 69 1.33 -3.78 -7.87
N ALA A 70 0.53 -4.34 -8.80
CA ALA A 70 0.95 -5.49 -9.59
C ALA A 70 2.17 -5.18 -10.46
N GLY A 71 2.21 -4.01 -11.11
CA GLY A 71 3.37 -3.56 -11.87
C GLY A 71 4.62 -3.41 -11.00
N LEU A 72 4.50 -2.72 -9.85
CA LEU A 72 5.61 -2.55 -8.91
C LEU A 72 6.11 -3.89 -8.36
N ILE A 73 5.20 -4.80 -8.00
CA ILE A 73 5.54 -6.11 -7.46
C ILE A 73 6.21 -6.99 -8.51
N ALA A 74 5.76 -6.92 -9.78
CA ALA A 74 6.38 -7.60 -10.91
C ALA A 74 7.80 -7.08 -11.19
N ASP A 75 8.03 -5.78 -11.03
CA ASP A 75 9.35 -5.14 -11.09
C ASP A 75 10.24 -5.46 -9.86
N GLY A 76 9.80 -6.36 -8.98
CA GLY A 76 10.56 -6.79 -7.79
C GLY A 76 10.52 -5.80 -6.62
N VAL A 77 9.68 -4.76 -6.66
CA VAL A 77 9.59 -3.77 -5.59
C VAL A 77 8.95 -4.38 -4.35
N ARG A 78 9.58 -4.17 -3.20
CA ARG A 78 9.16 -4.62 -1.87
C ARG A 78 9.46 -3.53 -0.85
N SER A 79 8.91 -3.66 0.35
CA SER A 79 9.28 -2.87 1.54
C SER A 79 9.55 -3.79 2.72
N PRO A 80 10.73 -4.45 2.76
CA PRO A 80 11.04 -5.44 3.78
C PRO A 80 10.99 -4.85 5.20
N GLY A 81 10.25 -5.52 6.09
CA GLY A 81 10.12 -5.10 7.50
C GLY A 81 9.13 -3.95 7.74
N TRP A 82 8.43 -3.46 6.71
CA TRP A 82 7.35 -2.50 6.88
C TRP A 82 6.07 -3.17 7.42
N ASP A 83 5.58 -2.74 8.58
CA ASP A 83 4.47 -3.40 9.25
C ASP A 83 3.11 -2.95 8.69
N LEU A 84 2.51 -3.78 7.85
CA LEU A 84 1.21 -3.52 7.25
C LEU A 84 0.03 -4.11 8.03
N ARG A 85 0.27 -4.80 9.16
CA ARG A 85 -0.80 -5.52 9.90
C ARG A 85 -1.88 -4.57 10.41
N GLY A 86 -1.51 -3.37 10.85
CA GLY A 86 -2.48 -2.34 11.28
C GLY A 86 -3.39 -1.87 10.15
N VAL A 87 -2.84 -1.69 8.95
CA VAL A 87 -3.60 -1.30 7.75
C VAL A 87 -4.52 -2.44 7.29
N VAL A 88 -4.03 -3.68 7.32
CA VAL A 88 -4.83 -4.88 7.03
C VAL A 88 -6.01 -4.99 7.99
N ALA A 89 -5.75 -4.90 9.30
CA ALA A 89 -6.79 -4.97 10.32
C ALA A 89 -7.84 -3.87 10.12
N ARG A 90 -7.42 -2.65 9.74
CA ARG A 90 -8.36 -1.56 9.43
C ARG A 90 -9.19 -1.87 8.19
N GLY A 91 -8.57 -2.35 7.10
CA GLY A 91 -9.28 -2.74 5.89
C GLY A 91 -10.34 -3.81 6.17
N GLU A 92 -10.02 -4.82 6.95
CA GLU A 92 -10.95 -5.88 7.37
C GLU A 92 -12.11 -5.33 8.22
N ALA A 93 -11.81 -4.46 9.18
CA ALA A 93 -12.83 -3.81 10.01
C ALA A 93 -13.80 -2.94 9.17
N LEU A 94 -13.32 -2.36 8.07
CA LEU A 94 -14.13 -1.61 7.11
C LEU A 94 -14.85 -2.50 6.07
N GLY A 95 -14.78 -3.83 6.21
CA GLY A 95 -15.44 -4.78 5.31
C GLY A 95 -14.78 -4.87 3.94
N HIS A 96 -13.44 -4.87 3.87
CA HIS A 96 -12.71 -5.05 2.61
C HIS A 96 -13.19 -6.34 1.90
N PRO A 97 -13.58 -6.27 0.61
CA PRO A 97 -14.27 -7.37 -0.07
C PRO A 97 -13.38 -8.60 -0.33
N ARG A 98 -12.06 -8.44 -0.20
CA ARG A 98 -11.07 -9.49 -0.45
C ARG A 98 -10.02 -9.50 0.67
N PRO A 99 -10.37 -10.00 1.87
CA PRO A 99 -9.47 -9.96 3.02
C PRO A 99 -8.24 -10.86 2.84
N ASP A 100 -8.37 -12.03 2.21
CA ASP A 100 -7.24 -12.95 2.01
C ASP A 100 -6.22 -12.42 1.00
N LEU A 101 -6.71 -11.82 -0.10
CA LEU A 101 -5.84 -11.10 -1.04
C LEU A 101 -5.17 -9.90 -0.35
N LEU A 102 -5.90 -9.15 0.48
CA LEU A 102 -5.35 -8.03 1.23
C LEU A 102 -4.18 -8.46 2.13
N ARG A 103 -4.35 -9.53 2.90
CA ARG A 103 -3.28 -10.11 3.73
C ARG A 103 -2.10 -10.58 2.89
N THR A 104 -2.35 -11.26 1.78
CA THR A 104 -1.27 -11.80 0.93
C THR A 104 -0.48 -10.69 0.27
N VAL A 105 -1.13 -9.65 -0.24
CA VAL A 105 -0.43 -8.47 -0.79
C VAL A 105 0.41 -7.80 0.30
N ALA A 106 -0.11 -7.66 1.52
CA ALA A 106 0.66 -7.12 2.64
C ALA A 106 1.93 -7.93 2.93
N ALA A 107 1.79 -9.26 3.03
CA ALA A 107 2.91 -10.17 3.26
C ALA A 107 3.93 -10.15 2.12
N VAL A 108 3.47 -10.06 0.86
CA VAL A 108 4.38 -9.89 -0.29
C VAL A 108 5.13 -8.58 -0.17
N ILE A 109 4.46 -7.44 0.07
CA ILE A 109 5.11 -6.14 0.21
C ILE A 109 6.15 -6.17 1.32
N ALA A 110 5.81 -6.74 2.49
CA ALA A 110 6.70 -6.87 3.64
C ALA A 110 7.86 -7.87 3.45
N ALA A 111 7.93 -8.53 2.29
CA ALA A 111 8.88 -9.60 1.97
C ALA A 111 8.79 -10.81 2.94
N GLU A 112 7.58 -11.09 3.44
CA GLU A 112 7.26 -12.24 4.28
C GLU A 112 6.84 -13.47 3.45
N THR A 113 6.47 -13.27 2.17
CA THR A 113 6.15 -14.33 1.21
C THR A 113 6.50 -13.92 -0.23
N GLU A 114 6.55 -14.89 -1.13
CA GLU A 114 6.90 -14.70 -2.54
C GLU A 114 5.73 -14.09 -3.36
N ALA A 115 6.07 -13.31 -4.40
CA ALA A 115 5.06 -12.72 -5.29
C ALA A 115 4.17 -13.74 -5.98
N ASP A 116 4.71 -14.93 -6.26
CA ASP A 116 3.98 -16.02 -6.91
C ASP A 116 2.75 -16.47 -6.12
N SER A 117 2.73 -16.22 -4.80
CA SER A 117 1.57 -16.46 -3.95
C SER A 117 0.32 -15.65 -4.36
N LEU A 118 0.49 -14.55 -5.13
CA LEU A 118 -0.62 -13.73 -5.60
C LEU A 118 -1.32 -14.32 -6.84
N ALA A 119 -0.67 -15.24 -7.56
CA ALA A 119 -1.19 -15.82 -8.79
C ALA A 119 -2.45 -16.69 -8.59
N VAL A 120 -2.73 -17.11 -7.35
CA VAL A 120 -3.90 -17.93 -6.99
C VAL A 120 -5.19 -17.11 -6.85
N TYR A 121 -5.09 -15.78 -6.76
CA TYR A 121 -6.25 -14.93 -6.50
C TYR A 121 -6.87 -14.40 -7.79
N ASP A 122 -8.17 -14.66 -7.94
CA ASP A 122 -8.95 -14.07 -9.02
C ASP A 122 -8.92 -12.54 -8.97
N GLY A 123 -8.60 -11.93 -10.11
CA GLY A 123 -8.50 -10.49 -10.27
C GLY A 123 -7.19 -9.87 -9.77
N TRP A 124 -6.17 -10.66 -9.40
CA TRP A 124 -4.79 -10.15 -9.36
C TRP A 124 -4.30 -9.94 -10.81
N PRO A 125 -3.88 -8.71 -11.19
CA PRO A 125 -3.38 -8.47 -12.54
C PRO A 125 -2.14 -9.30 -12.80
N LYS A 126 -2.14 -10.05 -13.92
CA LYS A 126 -0.93 -10.74 -14.37
C LYS A 126 0.08 -9.72 -14.86
N ALA A 127 1.34 -9.92 -14.49
CA ALA A 127 2.44 -9.17 -15.09
C ALA A 127 2.39 -9.35 -16.62
N ALA A 128 2.52 -8.25 -17.36
CA ALA A 128 2.57 -8.26 -18.82
C ALA A 128 3.92 -8.77 -19.33
#